data_AF-A0A9P0P198-F1
#
_entry.id   AF-A0A9P0P198-F1
#
_cell.length_a   1.000
_cell.length_b   1.000
_cell.length_c   1.000
_cell.angle_alpha   90.00
_cell.angle_beta   90.00
_cell.angle_gamma   90.00
#
_symmetry.space_group_name_H-M   'P 1'
#
loop_
_entity.id
_entity.type
_entity.pdbx_description
1 polymer ?
#
loop_
_entity_poly.entity_id
_entity_poly.type
_entity_poly.pdbx_seq_one_letter_code
_entity_poly.pdbx_strand_id
1 'polypeptide(L)' 'MFLVPGTKWCGKGYSADKYTRLGGFSRTDRCCRKHDLACPFWIGAFETKYGLFNWRMNTLMHCNCDDR' A
#
# COMPACT_ATOMS: atom_id res chain seq x y z
N MET A 1 -8.88 2.28 -10.46
CA MET A 1 -8.66 2.11 -9.00
C MET A 1 -8.89 0.64 -8.70
N PHE A 2 -7.84 -0.14 -8.47
CA PHE A 2 -7.96 -1.59 -8.27
C PHE A 2 -7.74 -1.90 -6.80
N LEU A 3 -8.82 -2.16 -6.08
CA LEU A 3 -8.84 -2.61 -4.69
C LEU A 3 -9.41 -4.02 -4.65
N VAL A 4 -8.86 -4.87 -3.79
CA VAL A 4 -9.37 -6.22 -3.60
C VAL A 4 -10.77 -6.11 -2.99
N PRO A 5 -11.81 -6.73 -3.59
CA PRO A 5 -13.16 -6.67 -3.07
C PRO A 5 -13.21 -7.20 -1.64
N GLY A 6 -13.94 -6.50 -0.76
CA GLY A 6 -13.99 -6.83 0.67
C GLY A 6 -12.79 -6.32 1.48
N THR A 7 -11.87 -5.57 0.87
CA THR A 7 -10.78 -4.85 1.56
C THR A 7 -10.89 -3.35 1.31
N LYS A 8 -10.25 -2.54 2.16
CA LYS A 8 -10.19 -1.08 2.02
C LYS A 8 -8.77 -0.58 1.76
N TRP A 9 -7.77 -1.38 2.08
CA TRP A 9 -6.35 -1.04 2.05
C TRP A 9 -5.54 -1.89 1.06
N CYS A 10 -6.05 -3.05 0.62
CA CYS A 10 -5.32 -3.90 -0.31
C CYS A 10 -5.58 -3.48 -1.76
N GLY A 11 -4.61 -2.80 -2.38
CA GLY A 11 -4.67 -2.45 -3.81
C GLY A 11 -3.82 -1.25 -4.18
N LYS A 12 -4.14 -0.63 -5.31
CA LYS A 12 -3.49 0.63 -5.72
C LYS A 12 -4.03 1.77 -4.85
N GLY A 13 -3.32 2.06 -3.77
CA GLY A 13 -3.74 2.99 -2.71
C GLY A 13 -4.80 2.37 -1.79
N TYR A 14 -5.47 3.21 -1.00
CA TYR A 14 -6.53 2.79 -0.08
C TYR A 14 -7.79 3.63 -0.28
N SER A 15 -8.95 3.02 0.02
CA SER A 15 -10.28 3.68 0.02
C SER A 15 -10.80 3.98 1.42
N ALA A 16 -9.99 3.70 2.45
CA ALA A 16 -10.34 3.98 3.84
C ALA A 16 -10.26 5.48 4.14
N ASP A 17 -11.34 6.03 4.67
CA ASP A 17 -11.41 7.40 5.22
C ASP A 17 -10.81 7.50 6.63
N LYS A 18 -10.78 6.39 7.36
CA LYS A 18 -10.25 6.29 8.72
C LYS A 18 -9.35 5.08 8.87
N TYR A 19 -8.28 5.24 9.65
CA TYR A 19 -7.33 4.17 9.98
C TYR A 19 -8.02 2.91 10.51
N THR A 20 -9.07 3.06 11.32
CA THR A 20 -9.80 1.94 11.95
C THR A 20 -10.80 1.25 11.01
N ARG A 21 -11.11 1.83 9.85
CA ARG A 21 -12.07 1.25 8.91
C ARG A 21 -11.38 0.16 8.10
N LEU A 22 -11.78 -1.09 8.38
CA LEU A 22 -11.37 -2.28 7.65
C LEU A 22 -12.57 -2.84 6.89
N GLY A 23 -12.31 -3.54 5.79
CA GLY A 23 -13.30 -4.29 5.03
C GLY A 23 -13.68 -5.62 5.69
N GLY A 24 -14.50 -6.41 4.98
CA GLY A 24 -14.95 -7.74 5.43
C GLY A 24 -13.79 -8.72 5.67
N PHE A 25 -12.73 -8.64 4.86
CA PHE A 25 -11.50 -9.40 5.08
C PHE A 25 -10.54 -8.67 6.04
N SER A 26 -11.05 -8.32 7.22
CA SER A 26 -10.39 -7.42 8.17
C SER A 26 -8.97 -7.85 8.58
N ARG A 27 -8.68 -9.16 8.61
CA ARG A 27 -7.34 -9.69 8.90
C ARG A 27 -6.33 -9.37 7.78
N THR A 28 -6.68 -9.71 6.54
CA THR A 28 -5.86 -9.39 5.36
C THR A 28 -5.74 -7.88 5.14
N ASP A 29 -6.85 -7.18 5.29
CA ASP A 29 -6.92 -5.73 5.13
C ASP A 29 -6.05 -4.98 6.14
N ARG A 30 -5.91 -5.53 7.36
CA ARG A 30 -5.00 -5.00 8.37
C ARG A 30 -3.53 -5.18 7.99
N CYS A 31 -3.17 -6.28 7.31
CA CYS A 31 -1.83 -6.47 6.78
C CYS A 31 -1.52 -5.42 5.71
N CYS A 32 -2.42 -5.22 4.75
CA CYS A 32 -2.25 -4.20 3.70
C CYS A 32 -2.18 -2.78 4.29
N ARG A 33 -3.01 -2.46 5.27
CA ARG A 33 -2.94 -1.18 5.99
C ARG A 33 -1.58 -0.97 6.65
N LYS A 34 -1.04 -2.00 7.30
CA LYS A 34 0.28 -1.92 7.94
C LYS A 34 1.37 -1.80 6.88
N HIS A 35 1.32 -2.57 5.81
CA HIS A 35 2.25 -2.48 4.69
C HIS A 35 2.34 -1.05 4.13
N ASP A 36 1.19 -0.45 3.81
CA ASP A 36 1.13 0.87 3.19
C ASP A 36 1.56 2.01 4.13
N LEU A 37 1.29 1.90 5.44
CA LEU A 37 1.54 2.98 6.41
C LEU A 37 2.81 2.81 7.24
N ALA A 38 3.30 1.58 7.41
CA ALA A 38 4.46 1.32 8.27
C ALA A 38 5.79 1.51 7.53
N CYS A 39 5.80 1.53 6.19
CA CYS A 39 7.03 1.69 5.45
C CYS A 39 7.41 3.18 5.31
N PRO A 40 8.53 3.63 5.90
CA PRO A 40 8.98 5.02 5.77
C PRO A 40 9.59 5.31 4.40
N PHE A 41 9.97 4.28 3.64
CA PHE A 41 10.65 4.38 2.35
C PHE A 41 9.79 3.79 1.25
N TRP A 42 9.20 4.66 0.44
CA TRP A 42 8.33 4.27 -0.67
C TRP A 42 8.48 5.23 -1.85
N ILE A 43 8.27 4.72 -3.06
CA ILE A 43 8.34 5.47 -4.31
C ILE A 43 7.01 5.29 -5.06
N GLY A 44 6.26 6.38 -5.25
CA GLY A 44 5.00 6.36 -5.98
C GLY A 44 5.17 5.94 -7.43
N ALA A 45 4.07 5.57 -8.08
CA ALA A 45 4.08 5.25 -9.50
C ALA A 45 4.55 6.46 -10.32
N PHE A 46 5.53 6.27 -11.21
CA PHE A 46 6.13 7.34 -12.01
C PHE A 46 6.73 8.48 -11.18
N GLU A 47 7.13 8.21 -9.95
CA GLU A 47 7.80 9.17 -9.06
C GLU A 47 9.31 8.91 -9.03
N THR A 48 10.10 9.97 -8.89
CA THR A 48 11.53 9.88 -8.56
C THR A 48 11.73 10.15 -7.08
N LYS A 49 12.29 9.19 -6.35
CA LYS A 49 12.74 9.36 -4.96
C LYS A 49 14.04 8.61 -4.73
N TYR A 50 14.86 9.08 -3.80
CA TYR A 50 16.14 8.44 -3.44
C TYR A 50 17.10 8.24 -4.63
N GLY A 51 17.00 9.08 -5.68
CA GLY A 51 17.77 8.92 -6.91
C GLY A 51 17.29 7.81 -7.85
N LEU A 52 16.16 7.17 -7.56
CA LEU A 52 15.54 6.09 -8.35
C LEU A 52 14.21 6.56 -8.93
N PHE A 53 13.95 6.25 -10.20
CA PHE A 53 12.66 6.48 -10.83
C PHE A 53 11.85 5.18 -10.91
N ASN A 54 10.62 5.23 -10.40
CA ASN A 54 9.71 4.10 -10.46
C ASN A 54 8.96 4.07 -11.80
N TRP A 55 9.44 3.24 -12.74
CA TRP A 55 8.79 3.00 -14.04
C TRP A 55 7.47 2.23 -13.94
N ARG A 56 7.10 1.71 -12.76
CA ARG A 56 5.91 0.87 -12.59
C ARG A 56 4.69 1.73 -12.29
N MET A 57 3.51 1.19 -12.64
CA MET A 57 2.22 1.83 -12.37
C MET A 57 1.73 1.68 -10.92
N ASN A 58 2.48 0.97 -10.06
CA ASN A 58 2.21 0.76 -8.65
C ASN A 58 3.30 1.41 -7.79
N THR A 59 2.97 1.68 -6.52
CA THR A 59 3.95 2.16 -5.54
C THR A 59 4.95 1.04 -5.23
N LEU A 60 6.23 1.37 -5.25
CA LEU A 60 7.31 0.51 -4.77
C LEU A 60 7.54 0.79 -3.29
N MET A 61 7.65 -0.26 -2.49
CA MET A 61 8.04 -0.20 -1.08
C MET A 61 9.46 -0.72 -0.93
N HIS A 62 10.12 -0.36 0.17
CA HIS A 62 11.41 -0.95 0.52
C HIS A 62 11.26 -2.45 0.81
N CYS A 63 12.17 -3.30 0.32
CA CYS A 63 12.04 -4.77 0.43
C CYS A 63 11.81 -5.27 1.86
N ASN A 64 12.47 -4.67 2.85
CA ASN A 64 12.30 -5.00 4.27
C ASN A 64 10.87 -4.75 4.82
N CYS A 65 10.06 -3.94 4.11
CA CYS A 65 8.65 -3.71 4.42
C CYS A 65 7.74 -4.73 3.72
N ASP A 66 8.17 -5.27 2.59
CA ASP A 66 7.39 -6.16 1.72
C ASP A 66 7.59 -7.63 2.14
N ASP A 67 8.75 -7.99 2.68
CA ASP A 67 9.11 -9.35 3.13
C ASP A 67 8.47 -9.74 4.49
N ARG A 68 7.33 -9.15 4.87
CA ARG A 68 6.78 -9.20 6.24
C ARG A 68 5.29 -9.52 6.36
#